data_AF-A0A7S3CJA6-F1
#
_entry.id   AF-A0A7S3CJA6-F1
#
_cell.length_a   1.000
_cell.length_b   1.000
_cell.length_c   1.000
_cell.angle_alpha   90.00
_cell.angle_beta   90.00
_cell.angle_gamma   90.00
#
_symmetry.space_group_name_H-M   'P 1'
#
loop_
_entity.id
_entity.type
_entity.pdbx_description
1 polymer ?
#
loop_
_entity_poly.entity_id
_entity_poly.type
_entity_poly.pdbx_seq_one_letter_code
_entity_poly.pdbx_strand_id
1 'polypeptide(L)'
;MVAFLSALIYSIIFLGLATYSMYTHDELSLRDVLVNFSEIQGDFDLGKNWPVLMVNLFLVLKEASFFVLPGMIEGNYLSFEVSDISRALDLVLWFINPLTWLDYAWNALFHYDVEDVFVEKEEDESHYYSNILNKNFRESYLYERNERGDIVMTPNLEDGFEHEDTIIYVHGLGGKASNNIFLFKDEIFKNTKVVLPQAPKMALSVFKDLAAINSWFDILSFPGSLDESQINETFISTILNIDQVKESAEYILQLVERERLLVPGQSYDRIFLGGISQ
;
A
#
# COMPACT_ATOMS: atom_id res chain seq x y z
N MET A 1 -15.24 -20.27 10.23
CA MET A 1 -16.05 -19.61 11.29
C MET A 1 -15.77 -20.17 12.68
N VAL A 2 -15.92 -21.48 12.93
CA VAL A 2 -15.62 -22.08 14.25
C VAL A 2 -14.16 -21.88 14.68
N ALA A 3 -13.19 -22.10 13.79
CA ALA A 3 -11.77 -21.87 14.10
C ALA A 3 -11.44 -20.40 14.44
N PHE A 4 -12.11 -19.46 13.80
CA PHE A 4 -11.95 -18.03 14.07
C PHE A 4 -12.56 -17.65 15.44
N LEU A 5 -13.75 -18.16 15.76
CA LEU A 5 -14.37 -17.93 17.07
C LEU A 5 -13.53 -18.52 18.20
N SER A 6 -12.95 -19.72 17.98
CA SER A 6 -12.03 -20.35 18.93
C SER A 6 -10.76 -19.53 19.11
N ALA A 7 -10.18 -18.99 18.04
CA ALA A 7 -9.01 -18.12 18.10
C ALA A 7 -9.28 -16.78 18.80
N LEU A 8 -10.47 -16.20 18.61
CA LEU A 8 -10.86 -14.95 19.27
C LEU A 8 -11.08 -15.16 20.78
N ILE A 9 -11.82 -16.21 21.15
CA ILE A 9 -12.02 -16.60 22.56
C ILE A 9 -10.67 -16.92 23.22
N TYR A 10 -9.77 -17.56 22.48
CA TYR A 10 -8.40 -17.85 22.90
C TYR A 10 -7.59 -16.59 23.19
N SER A 11 -7.60 -15.59 22.30
CA SER A 11 -6.90 -14.32 22.51
C SER A 11 -7.45 -13.55 23.70
N ILE A 12 -8.77 -13.58 23.92
CA ILE A 12 -9.41 -12.92 25.08
C ILE A 12 -9.00 -13.60 26.40
N ILE A 13 -8.99 -14.95 26.44
CA ILE A 13 -8.58 -15.71 27.64
C ILE A 13 -7.10 -15.51 27.92
N PHE A 14 -6.24 -15.55 26.89
CA PHE A 14 -4.80 -15.32 27.04
C PHE A 14 -4.49 -13.92 27.55
N LEU A 15 -5.11 -12.90 26.94
CA LEU A 15 -4.94 -11.51 27.36
C LEU A 15 -5.44 -11.29 28.80
N GLY A 16 -6.57 -11.90 29.17
CA GLY A 16 -7.10 -11.87 30.54
C GLY A 16 -6.16 -12.52 31.56
N LEU A 17 -5.61 -13.69 31.25
CA LEU A 17 -4.68 -14.41 32.14
C LEU A 17 -3.32 -13.72 32.24
N ALA A 18 -2.78 -13.22 31.13
CA ALA A 18 -1.53 -12.46 31.13
C ALA A 18 -1.67 -11.16 31.93
N THR A 19 -2.77 -10.42 31.73
CA THR A 19 -3.05 -9.18 32.48
C THR A 19 -3.24 -9.48 33.96
N TYR A 20 -4.00 -10.52 34.32
CA TYR A 20 -4.19 -10.93 35.72
C TYR A 20 -2.87 -11.35 36.38
N SER A 21 -2.04 -12.12 35.67
CA SER A 21 -0.72 -12.55 36.15
C SER A 21 0.19 -11.35 36.41
N MET A 22 0.27 -10.41 35.47
CA MET A 22 1.07 -9.19 35.62
C MET A 22 0.58 -8.28 36.74
N TYR A 23 -0.72 -8.31 37.07
CA TYR A 23 -1.31 -7.48 38.13
C TYR A 23 -1.24 -8.09 39.53
N THR A 24 -1.16 -9.42 39.64
CA THR A 24 -1.30 -10.10 40.93
C THR A 24 -0.01 -10.74 41.42
N HIS A 25 0.95 -11.04 40.54
CA HIS A 25 2.18 -11.74 40.89
C HIS A 25 3.39 -11.02 40.28
N ASP A 26 4.16 -10.31 41.12
CA ASP A 26 5.36 -9.53 40.73
C ASP A 26 6.52 -10.39 40.16
N GLU A 27 6.42 -11.73 40.18
CA GLU A 27 7.53 -12.63 39.84
C GLU A 27 7.30 -13.56 38.64
N LEU A 28 6.13 -13.54 37.99
CA LEU A 28 5.90 -14.38 36.81
C LEU A 28 6.48 -13.72 35.55
N SER A 29 7.53 -14.33 35.01
CA SER A 29 8.11 -13.86 33.75
C SER A 29 7.19 -14.20 32.57
N LEU A 30 7.26 -13.41 31.50
CA LEU A 30 6.52 -13.67 30.25
C LEU A 30 6.77 -15.10 29.72
N ARG A 31 7.96 -15.64 29.96
CA ARG A 31 8.33 -17.01 29.61
C ARG A 31 7.52 -18.04 30.38
N ASP A 32 7.28 -17.84 31.67
CA ASP A 32 6.52 -18.77 32.51
C ASP A 32 5.04 -18.78 32.14
N VAL A 33 4.50 -17.62 31.72
CA VAL A 33 3.15 -17.51 31.15
C VAL A 33 3.05 -18.33 29.86
N LEU A 34 4.04 -18.21 28.96
CA LEU A 34 4.04 -18.95 27.69
C LEU A 34 4.23 -20.46 27.87
N VAL A 35 5.07 -20.89 28.83
CA VAL A 35 5.31 -22.32 29.11
C VAL A 35 4.08 -22.97 29.72
N ASN A 36 3.51 -22.39 30.79
CA ASN A 36 2.27 -22.90 31.40
C ASN A 36 1.11 -22.95 30.38
N PHE A 37 1.08 -22.00 29.47
CA PHE A 37 0.08 -21.94 28.41
C PHE A 37 0.27 -23.03 27.35
N SER A 38 1.51 -23.38 27.00
CA SER A 38 1.81 -24.50 26.10
C SER A 38 1.47 -25.86 26.71
N GLU A 39 1.61 -26.01 28.02
CA GLU A 39 1.30 -27.25 28.74
C GLU A 39 -0.20 -27.51 28.87
N ILE A 40 -1.03 -26.47 28.93
CA ILE A 40 -2.50 -26.58 28.90
C ILE A 40 -3.01 -27.12 27.54
N GLN A 41 -2.21 -27.00 26.48
CA GLN A 41 -2.58 -27.37 25.11
C GLN A 41 -2.09 -28.76 24.67
N GLY A 42 -2.01 -29.74 25.58
CA GLY A 42 -1.34 -31.05 25.39
C GLY A 42 -1.56 -31.86 24.08
N ASP A 43 -2.47 -31.47 23.18
CA ASP A 43 -2.70 -32.08 21.86
C ASP A 43 -2.64 -31.10 20.66
N PHE A 44 -2.17 -29.85 20.85
CA PHE A 44 -2.13 -28.85 19.78
C PHE A 44 -0.86 -29.01 18.92
N ASP A 45 -1.02 -29.55 17.71
CA ASP A 45 0.07 -29.69 16.72
C ASP A 45 0.52 -28.30 16.24
N LEU A 46 1.56 -27.77 16.89
CA LEU A 46 2.17 -26.48 16.59
C LEU A 46 2.64 -26.39 15.13
N GLY A 47 3.10 -27.50 14.53
CA GLY A 47 3.59 -27.51 13.16
C GLY A 47 2.51 -27.18 12.14
N LYS A 48 1.27 -27.63 12.38
CA LYS A 48 0.13 -27.34 11.49
C LYS A 48 -0.56 -26.01 11.75
N ASN A 49 -0.45 -25.49 12.96
CA ASN A 49 -1.23 -24.34 13.41
C ASN A 49 -0.39 -23.07 13.67
N TRP A 50 0.93 -23.12 13.45
CA TRP A 50 1.81 -21.97 13.64
C TRP A 50 1.36 -20.69 12.91
N PRO A 51 0.76 -20.71 11.69
CA PRO A 51 0.36 -19.47 11.03
C PRO A 51 -0.79 -18.77 11.76
N VAL A 52 -1.76 -19.54 12.26
CA VAL A 52 -2.87 -19.02 13.06
C VAL A 52 -2.35 -18.44 14.38
N LEU A 53 -1.34 -19.10 14.96
CA LEU A 53 -0.70 -18.65 16.19
C LEU A 53 0.06 -17.33 15.98
N MET A 54 0.75 -17.17 14.85
CA MET A 54 1.44 -15.93 14.47
C MET A 54 0.46 -14.79 14.20
N VAL A 55 -0.61 -15.02 13.45
CA VAL A 55 -1.64 -13.98 13.20
C VAL A 55 -2.25 -13.50 14.52
N ASN A 56 -2.60 -14.42 15.42
CA ASN A 56 -3.12 -14.05 16.74
C ASN A 56 -2.08 -13.34 17.60
N LEU A 57 -0.82 -13.75 17.57
CA LEU A 57 0.28 -13.08 18.27
C LEU A 57 0.46 -11.64 17.76
N PHE A 58 0.43 -11.42 16.44
CA PHE A 58 0.52 -10.08 15.85
C PHE A 58 -0.68 -9.20 16.21
N LEU A 59 -1.89 -9.76 16.25
CA LEU A 59 -3.09 -9.05 16.73
C LEU A 59 -2.98 -8.69 18.22
N VAL A 60 -2.46 -9.58 19.07
CA VAL A 60 -2.22 -9.29 20.49
C VAL A 60 -1.13 -8.21 20.66
N LEU A 61 -0.05 -8.28 19.88
CA LEU A 61 1.01 -7.26 19.89
C LEU A 61 0.49 -5.89 19.41
N LYS A 62 -0.41 -5.86 18.42
CA LYS A 62 -1.14 -4.65 18.00
C LYS A 62 -1.94 -4.08 19.16
N GLU A 63 -2.81 -4.87 19.79
CA GLU A 63 -3.66 -4.37 20.85
C GLU A 63 -2.82 -3.90 22.05
N ALA A 64 -1.79 -4.65 22.42
CA ALA A 64 -0.84 -4.26 23.47
C ALA A 64 -0.11 -2.94 23.15
N SER A 65 0.25 -2.69 21.88
CA SER A 65 0.91 -1.45 21.48
C SER A 65 -0.02 -0.24 21.66
N PHE A 66 -1.32 -0.38 21.39
CA PHE A 66 -2.31 0.68 21.66
C PHE A 66 -2.46 1.03 23.14
N PHE A 67 -2.21 0.10 24.07
CA PHE A 67 -2.28 0.37 25.51
C PHE A 67 -0.94 0.84 26.11
N VAL A 68 0.19 0.36 25.60
CA VAL A 68 1.52 0.65 26.15
C VAL A 68 2.09 1.96 25.61
N LEU A 69 1.89 2.28 24.32
CA LEU A 69 2.44 3.51 23.72
C LEU A 69 1.90 4.80 24.34
N PRO A 70 0.58 4.97 24.58
CA PRO A 70 0.08 6.18 25.22
C PRO A 70 0.65 6.39 26.63
N GLY A 71 0.80 5.31 27.41
CA GLY A 71 1.41 5.37 28.74
C GLY A 71 2.92 5.71 28.74
N MET A 72 3.64 5.33 27.68
CA MET A 72 5.04 5.72 27.47
C MET A 72 5.20 7.16 26.99
N ILE A 73 4.19 7.72 26.31
CA ILE A 73 4.18 9.11 25.83
C ILE A 73 3.81 10.08 26.98
N GLU A 74 2.93 9.67 27.90
CA GLU A 74 2.54 10.48 29.06
C GLU A 74 3.55 10.42 30.23
N GLY A 75 4.36 9.37 30.32
CA GLY A 75 5.45 9.26 31.28
C GLY A 75 6.77 9.77 30.71
N ASN A 76 7.35 10.84 31.29
CA ASN A 76 8.62 11.50 30.92
C ASN A 76 9.88 10.59 30.87
N TYR A 77 9.92 9.53 30.07
CA TYR A 77 11.04 8.59 30.02
C TYR A 77 11.93 8.72 28.77
N LEU A 78 11.52 9.47 27.74
CA LEU A 78 12.29 9.59 26.51
C LEU A 78 12.24 11.03 25.96
N SER A 79 13.28 11.82 26.23
CA SER A 79 13.51 13.11 25.57
C SER A 79 14.16 12.88 24.21
N PHE A 80 13.36 12.74 23.16
CA PHE A 80 13.82 12.74 21.77
C PHE A 80 13.16 13.88 20.99
N GLU A 81 13.87 14.46 20.01
CA GLU A 81 13.35 15.55 19.18
C GLU A 81 12.17 15.08 18.30
N VAL A 82 11.11 15.89 18.28
CA VAL A 82 9.78 15.56 17.71
C VAL A 82 9.83 15.20 16.22
N SER A 83 10.81 15.68 15.46
CA SER A 83 10.95 15.41 14.02
C SER A 83 11.48 14.01 13.70
N ASP A 84 12.29 13.43 14.57
CA ASP A 84 12.79 12.05 14.39
C ASP A 84 11.77 11.02 14.87
N ILE A 85 10.96 11.42 15.87
CA ILE A 85 9.86 10.62 16.40
C ILE A 85 8.75 10.42 15.35
N SER A 86 8.40 11.43 14.54
CA SER A 86 7.31 11.26 13.55
C SER A 86 7.70 10.28 12.45
N ARG A 87 8.93 10.35 11.92
CA ARG A 87 9.40 9.42 10.88
C ARG A 87 9.64 8.02 11.42
N ALA A 88 10.18 7.91 12.63
CA ALA A 88 10.32 6.62 13.30
C ALA A 88 8.96 6.02 13.66
N LEU A 89 7.99 6.84 14.09
CA LEU A 89 6.59 6.41 14.30
C LEU A 89 5.93 6.03 13.00
N ASP A 90 6.11 6.74 11.89
CA ASP A 90 5.52 6.34 10.61
C ASP A 90 6.12 5.01 10.12
N LEU A 91 7.44 4.82 10.26
CA LEU A 91 8.09 3.54 9.98
C LEU A 91 7.62 2.43 10.92
N VAL A 92 7.52 2.70 12.22
CA VAL A 92 7.04 1.74 13.23
C VAL A 92 5.55 1.44 13.05
N LEU A 93 4.73 2.42 12.72
CA LEU A 93 3.30 2.25 12.43
C LEU A 93 3.10 1.53 11.10
N TRP A 94 3.99 1.69 10.12
CA TRP A 94 4.00 0.92 8.89
C TRP A 94 4.47 -0.53 9.12
N PHE A 95 5.53 -0.73 9.92
CA PHE A 95 6.02 -2.05 10.33
C PHE A 95 5.14 -2.75 11.38
N ILE A 96 4.29 -2.05 12.10
CA ILE A 96 3.33 -2.62 13.05
C ILE A 96 1.92 -2.52 12.46
N ASN A 97 1.74 -1.96 11.25
CA ASN A 97 0.43 -1.87 10.61
C ASN A 97 -0.10 -3.29 10.48
N PRO A 98 -1.06 -3.67 11.31
CA PRO A 98 -1.47 -5.04 11.41
C PRO A 98 -2.24 -5.41 10.16
N LEU A 99 -2.79 -4.44 9.41
CA LEU A 99 -3.39 -4.66 8.09
C LEU A 99 -2.33 -5.08 7.08
N THR A 100 -1.19 -4.38 7.01
CA THR A 100 -0.09 -4.74 6.08
C THR A 100 0.49 -6.13 6.36
N TRP A 101 0.61 -6.52 7.63
CA TRP A 101 1.01 -7.89 7.98
C TRP A 101 -0.11 -8.91 7.82
N LEU A 102 -1.37 -8.51 8.05
CA LEU A 102 -2.52 -9.35 7.75
C LEU A 102 -2.53 -9.64 6.25
N ASP A 103 -2.40 -8.63 5.38
CA ASP A 103 -2.36 -8.76 3.93
C ASP A 103 -1.20 -9.66 3.50
N TYR A 104 0.01 -9.42 4.05
CA TYR A 104 1.16 -10.26 3.73
C TYR A 104 0.95 -11.72 4.16
N ALA A 105 0.50 -11.95 5.40
CA ALA A 105 0.25 -13.28 5.92
C ALA A 105 -0.92 -13.97 5.22
N TRP A 106 -1.94 -13.22 4.83
CA TRP A 106 -3.15 -13.72 4.18
C TRP A 106 -2.89 -14.05 2.72
N ASN A 107 -2.15 -13.22 2.00
CA ASN A 107 -1.64 -13.53 0.66
C ASN A 107 -0.71 -14.75 0.70
N ALA A 108 0.20 -14.82 1.68
CA ALA A 108 1.09 -15.98 1.83
C ALA A 108 0.33 -17.29 2.14
N LEU A 109 -0.80 -17.23 2.86
CA LEU A 109 -1.56 -18.40 3.26
C LEU A 109 -2.65 -18.83 2.26
N PHE A 110 -3.24 -17.88 1.55
CA PHE A 110 -4.42 -18.12 0.73
C PHE A 110 -4.28 -17.68 -0.73
N HIS A 111 -3.13 -17.09 -1.09
CA HIS A 111 -2.84 -16.60 -2.45
C HIS A 111 -3.83 -15.56 -2.98
N TYR A 112 -4.41 -14.74 -2.08
CA TYR A 112 -5.22 -13.56 -2.44
C TYR A 112 -5.02 -12.42 -1.44
N ASP A 113 -5.19 -11.19 -1.89
CA ASP A 113 -5.06 -9.98 -1.08
C ASP A 113 -6.32 -9.75 -0.24
N VAL A 114 -6.19 -9.41 1.04
CA VAL A 114 -7.36 -9.14 1.90
C VAL A 114 -8.06 -7.86 1.48
N GLU A 115 -7.32 -6.90 0.92
CA GLU A 115 -7.90 -5.68 0.35
C GLU A 115 -8.90 -6.01 -0.77
N ASP A 116 -8.67 -7.07 -1.57
CA ASP A 116 -9.60 -7.47 -2.64
C ASP A 116 -10.96 -7.96 -2.08
N VAL A 117 -11.01 -8.51 -0.86
CA VAL A 117 -12.27 -9.00 -0.25
C VAL A 117 -13.09 -7.87 0.37
N PHE A 118 -12.45 -6.79 0.83
CA PHE A 118 -13.12 -5.65 1.46
C PHE A 118 -13.33 -4.46 0.53
N VAL A 119 -12.58 -4.38 -0.58
CA VAL A 119 -12.53 -3.25 -1.50
C VAL A 119 -12.93 -3.69 -2.93
N GLU A 120 -13.94 -4.55 -3.03
CA GLU A 120 -14.43 -5.06 -4.32
C GLU A 120 -15.56 -4.22 -4.91
N LYS A 121 -16.24 -3.39 -4.10
CA LYS A 121 -17.21 -2.43 -4.61
C LYS A 121 -16.56 -1.09 -4.88
N GLU A 122 -16.74 -0.58 -6.09
CA GLU A 122 -16.34 0.78 -6.49
C GLU A 122 -16.87 1.85 -5.52
N GLU A 123 -18.02 1.57 -4.89
CA GLU A 123 -18.64 2.36 -3.83
C GLU A 123 -17.79 2.41 -2.53
N ASP A 124 -17.13 1.32 -2.15
CA ASP A 124 -16.30 1.22 -0.94
C ASP A 124 -14.92 1.86 -1.13
N GLU A 125 -14.33 1.79 -2.34
CA GLU A 125 -13.15 2.60 -2.69
C GLU A 125 -13.45 4.10 -2.50
N SER A 126 -14.60 4.56 -3.01
CA SER A 126 -15.02 5.96 -2.86
C SER A 126 -15.18 6.37 -1.40
N HIS A 127 -15.61 5.45 -0.53
CA HIS A 127 -15.74 5.65 0.90
C HIS A 127 -14.36 5.72 1.59
N TYR A 128 -13.43 4.84 1.24
CA TYR A 128 -12.07 4.85 1.77
C TYR A 128 -11.31 6.14 1.39
N TYR A 129 -11.39 6.56 0.13
CA TYR A 129 -10.86 7.86 -0.32
C TYR A 129 -11.61 9.04 0.30
N SER A 130 -12.87 8.88 0.70
CA SER A 130 -13.59 9.94 1.43
C SER A 130 -13.13 10.14 2.86
N ASN A 131 -12.60 9.10 3.50
CA ASN A 131 -12.19 9.14 4.91
C ASN A 131 -10.68 9.37 5.10
N ILE A 132 -9.82 8.91 4.17
CA ILE A 132 -8.36 9.06 4.28
C ILE A 132 -7.85 10.34 3.63
N LEU A 133 -8.48 10.80 2.55
CA LEU A 133 -8.19 12.12 2.02
C LEU A 133 -8.78 13.13 3.00
N ASN A 134 -7.91 13.62 3.88
CA ASN A 134 -8.20 14.64 4.87
C ASN A 134 -9.08 15.72 4.23
N LYS A 135 -10.13 16.20 4.92
CA LYS A 135 -11.13 17.12 4.34
C LYS A 135 -10.48 18.31 3.61
N ASN A 136 -9.36 18.81 4.13
CA ASN A 136 -8.53 19.87 3.57
C ASN A 136 -7.95 19.55 2.17
N PHE A 137 -7.69 18.29 1.86
CA PHE A 137 -7.13 17.87 0.58
C PHE A 137 -8.18 17.83 -0.54
N ARG A 138 -9.43 17.48 -0.22
CA ARG A 138 -10.56 17.61 -1.17
C ARG A 138 -10.85 19.05 -1.56
N GLU A 139 -10.49 20.01 -0.71
CA GLU A 139 -10.65 21.43 -1.02
C GLU A 139 -9.56 21.93 -1.98
N SER A 140 -8.43 21.23 -2.08
CA SER A 140 -7.26 21.66 -2.85
C SER A 140 -7.25 21.22 -4.31
N TYR A 141 -7.96 20.13 -4.64
CA TYR A 141 -8.02 19.59 -6.00
C TYR A 141 -9.43 19.08 -6.34
N LEU A 142 -9.84 19.27 -7.60
CA LEU A 142 -10.95 18.59 -8.25
C LEU A 142 -10.45 17.28 -8.86
N TYR A 143 -11.22 16.21 -8.67
CA TYR A 143 -10.88 14.87 -9.14
C TYR A 143 -11.89 14.40 -10.18
N GLU A 144 -11.38 13.96 -11.32
CA GLU A 144 -12.15 13.29 -12.35
C GLU A 144 -11.55 11.92 -12.61
N ARG A 145 -12.41 10.89 -12.67
CA ARG A 145 -12.02 9.54 -13.06
C ARG A 145 -12.73 9.17 -14.35
N ASN A 146 -11.99 8.68 -15.34
CA ASN A 146 -12.58 8.19 -16.57
C ASN A 146 -12.90 6.68 -16.51
N GLU A 147 -13.52 6.14 -17.56
CA GLU A 147 -13.90 4.72 -17.65
C GLU A 147 -12.71 3.76 -17.62
N ARG A 148 -11.50 4.22 -17.97
CA ARG A 148 -10.26 3.43 -17.90
C ARG A 148 -9.67 3.39 -16.48
N GLY A 149 -10.18 4.24 -15.58
CA GLY A 149 -9.70 4.39 -14.22
C GLY A 149 -8.61 5.45 -14.06
N ASP A 150 -8.25 6.17 -15.12
CA ASP A 150 -7.31 7.29 -15.07
C ASP A 150 -7.87 8.39 -14.18
N ILE A 151 -7.00 9.05 -13.43
CA ILE A 151 -7.37 10.13 -12.52
C ILE A 151 -6.77 11.43 -13.04
N VAL A 152 -7.61 12.45 -13.15
CA VAL A 152 -7.20 13.82 -13.44
C VAL A 152 -7.42 14.66 -12.19
N MET A 153 -6.35 15.30 -11.73
CA MET A 153 -6.35 16.22 -10.59
C MET A 153 -6.15 17.63 -11.10
N THR A 154 -7.13 18.49 -10.84
CA THR A 154 -7.08 19.91 -11.20
C THR A 154 -7.07 20.75 -9.92
N PRO A 155 -6.07 21.60 -9.68
CA PRO A 155 -6.05 22.49 -8.52
C PRO A 155 -7.33 23.30 -8.40
N ASN A 156 -7.95 23.29 -7.22
CA ASN A 156 -9.12 24.09 -6.90
C ASN A 156 -8.68 25.41 -6.27
N LEU A 157 -8.50 26.44 -7.10
CA LEU A 157 -7.98 27.75 -6.69
C LEU A 157 -9.13 28.77 -6.56
N GLU A 158 -9.09 29.61 -5.52
CA GLU A 158 -10.12 30.65 -5.28
C GLU A 158 -10.26 31.62 -6.46
N ASP A 159 -9.14 31.99 -7.08
CA ASP A 159 -9.09 32.90 -8.24
C ASP A 159 -9.42 32.21 -9.58
N GLY A 160 -9.79 30.93 -9.55
CA GLY A 160 -9.98 30.09 -10.72
C GLY A 160 -8.69 29.40 -11.19
N PHE A 161 -8.87 28.33 -11.96
CA PHE A 161 -7.78 27.55 -12.53
C PHE A 161 -7.57 27.93 -14.00
N GLU A 162 -6.36 28.38 -14.33
CA GLU A 162 -5.90 28.54 -15.71
C GLU A 162 -4.83 27.47 -15.96
N HIS A 163 -5.07 26.58 -16.92
CA HIS A 163 -4.17 25.46 -17.17
C HIS A 163 -2.90 25.95 -17.87
N GLU A 164 -1.74 25.87 -17.21
CA GLU A 164 -0.43 26.23 -17.77
C GLU A 164 0.46 25.03 -18.03
N ASP A 165 0.48 24.06 -17.10
CA ASP A 165 1.40 22.94 -17.11
C ASP A 165 0.66 21.62 -16.85
N THR A 166 1.24 20.50 -17.28
CA THR A 166 0.71 19.15 -16.98
C THR A 166 1.80 18.22 -16.51
N ILE A 167 1.54 17.49 -15.43
CA ILE A 167 2.34 16.33 -15.00
C ILE A 167 1.55 15.07 -15.34
N ILE A 168 2.17 14.14 -16.07
CA ILE A 168 1.66 12.78 -16.27
C ILE A 168 2.55 11.83 -15.48
N TYR A 169 1.98 11.13 -14.50
CA TYR A 169 2.76 10.27 -13.59
C TYR A 169 2.24 8.83 -13.58
N VAL A 170 3.02 7.90 -14.11
CA VAL A 170 2.66 6.48 -14.20
C VAL A 170 3.03 5.70 -12.93
N HIS A 171 2.14 4.83 -12.45
CA HIS A 171 2.43 3.96 -11.30
C HIS A 171 3.28 2.75 -11.70
N GLY A 172 3.94 2.12 -10.73
CA GLY A 172 4.70 0.89 -10.96
C GLY A 172 3.82 -0.36 -11.03
N LEU A 173 4.47 -1.52 -11.20
CA LEU A 173 3.81 -2.82 -11.33
C LEU A 173 2.86 -3.12 -10.16
N GLY A 174 1.65 -3.60 -10.47
CA GLY A 174 0.61 -3.91 -9.48
C GLY A 174 -0.04 -2.68 -8.83
N GLY A 175 0.45 -1.48 -9.13
CA GLY A 175 -0.09 -0.24 -8.60
C GLY A 175 -1.45 0.15 -9.20
N LYS A 176 -2.12 1.09 -8.52
CA LYS A 176 -3.28 1.82 -9.05
C LYS A 176 -2.93 3.29 -9.24
N ALA A 177 -3.59 3.97 -10.16
CA ALA A 177 -3.44 5.42 -10.36
C ALA A 177 -3.66 6.20 -9.05
N SER A 178 -4.67 5.78 -8.27
CA SER A 178 -5.01 6.38 -6.98
C SER A 178 -3.91 6.26 -5.93
N ASN A 179 -3.07 5.23 -6.03
CA ASN A 179 -1.95 5.04 -5.10
C ASN A 179 -0.92 6.16 -5.25
N ASN A 180 -0.89 6.92 -6.34
CA ASN A 180 0.06 8.03 -6.53
C ASN A 180 -0.50 9.39 -6.13
N ILE A 181 -1.78 9.50 -5.75
CA ILE A 181 -2.39 10.77 -5.35
C ILE A 181 -1.61 11.40 -4.19
N PHE A 182 -1.09 10.58 -3.27
CA PHE A 182 -0.35 11.09 -2.11
C PHE A 182 0.92 11.83 -2.47
N LEU A 183 1.52 11.58 -3.65
CA LEU A 183 2.73 12.27 -4.10
C LEU A 183 2.48 13.75 -4.37
N PHE A 184 1.24 14.11 -4.68
CA PHE A 184 0.83 15.46 -5.05
C PHE A 184 -0.03 16.10 -3.97
N LYS A 185 -0.16 15.47 -2.80
CA LYS A 185 -1.13 15.90 -1.79
C LYS A 185 -0.69 17.09 -0.96
N ASP A 186 0.61 17.15 -0.70
CA ASP A 186 1.21 18.11 0.23
C ASP A 186 1.64 19.41 -0.48
N GLU A 187 1.65 19.42 -1.82
CA GLU A 187 2.01 20.57 -2.63
C GLU A 187 0.94 20.82 -3.71
N ILE A 188 0.35 22.02 -3.70
CA ILE A 188 -0.57 22.47 -4.75
C ILE A 188 0.26 23.14 -5.84
N PHE A 189 0.43 22.45 -6.95
CA PHE A 189 1.08 23.02 -8.12
C PHE A 189 0.10 23.99 -8.80
N LYS A 190 0.28 25.30 -8.56
CA LYS A 190 -0.56 26.33 -9.17
C LYS A 190 -0.57 26.14 -10.70
N ASN A 191 -1.76 26.23 -11.30
CA ASN A 191 -1.95 26.16 -12.75
C ASN A 191 -1.43 24.86 -13.41
N THR A 192 -1.16 23.83 -12.62
CA THR A 192 -0.67 22.54 -13.12
C THR A 192 -1.71 21.46 -12.93
N LYS A 193 -2.08 20.79 -14.01
CA LYS A 193 -2.91 19.58 -13.95
C LYS A 193 -2.03 18.36 -13.69
N VAL A 194 -2.50 17.41 -12.89
CA VAL A 194 -1.84 16.10 -12.73
C VAL A 194 -2.72 15.01 -13.33
N VAL A 195 -2.15 14.19 -14.20
CA VAL A 195 -2.80 13.05 -14.83
C VAL A 195 -2.12 11.77 -14.34
N LEU A 196 -2.88 10.91 -13.68
CA LEU A 196 -2.44 9.62 -13.16
C LEU A 196 -3.14 8.53 -13.97
N PRO A 197 -2.52 8.05 -15.06
CA PRO A 197 -3.15 7.02 -15.89
C PRO A 197 -3.14 5.66 -15.19
N GLN A 198 -4.15 4.84 -15.49
CA GLN A 198 -4.31 3.51 -14.94
C GLN A 198 -3.86 2.45 -15.94
N ALA A 199 -2.86 1.65 -15.55
CA ALA A 199 -2.45 0.50 -16.34
C ALA A 199 -3.58 -0.55 -16.39
N PRO A 200 -3.78 -1.24 -17.53
CA PRO A 200 -4.79 -2.31 -17.63
C PRO A 200 -4.41 -3.51 -16.75
N LYS A 201 -5.41 -4.30 -16.33
CA LYS A 201 -5.17 -5.58 -15.66
C LYS A 201 -4.76 -6.62 -16.71
N MET A 202 -3.62 -7.28 -16.50
CA MET A 202 -3.13 -8.36 -17.35
C MET A 202 -2.42 -9.44 -16.53
N ALA A 203 -2.42 -10.67 -17.03
CA ALA A 203 -1.60 -11.73 -16.49
C ALA A 203 -0.14 -11.53 -16.93
N LEU A 204 0.81 -11.75 -16.03
CA LEU A 204 2.23 -11.63 -16.34
C LEU A 204 2.89 -12.99 -16.53
N SER A 205 3.70 -13.12 -17.57
CA SER A 205 4.45 -14.33 -17.91
C SER A 205 5.41 -14.76 -16.79
N VAL A 206 6.03 -13.80 -16.10
CA VAL A 206 6.92 -14.08 -14.96
C VAL A 206 6.17 -14.65 -13.76
N PHE A 207 4.86 -14.43 -13.66
CA PHE A 207 3.99 -14.89 -12.58
C PHE A 207 2.95 -15.90 -13.09
N LYS A 208 3.44 -17.03 -13.60
CA LYS A 208 2.69 -18.05 -14.38
C LYS A 208 1.31 -18.46 -13.87
N ASP A 209 1.00 -18.27 -12.58
CA ASP A 209 -0.26 -18.69 -11.95
C ASP A 209 -0.94 -17.58 -11.11
N LEU A 210 -0.46 -16.33 -11.17
CA LEU A 210 -1.09 -15.23 -10.43
C LEU A 210 -2.27 -14.62 -11.20
N ALA A 211 -3.22 -14.07 -10.44
CA ALA A 211 -4.32 -13.28 -11.00
C ALA A 211 -3.81 -12.09 -11.81
N ALA A 212 -4.63 -11.60 -12.75
CA ALA A 212 -4.28 -10.44 -13.55
C ALA A 212 -4.11 -9.20 -12.66
N ILE A 213 -2.94 -8.56 -12.75
CA ILE A 213 -2.61 -7.34 -12.01
C ILE A 213 -2.40 -6.16 -12.95
N ASN A 214 -2.50 -4.95 -12.42
CA ASN A 214 -2.27 -3.73 -13.18
C ASN A 214 -0.81 -3.65 -13.63
N SER A 215 -0.58 -3.62 -14.95
CA SER A 215 0.75 -3.62 -15.53
C SER A 215 0.76 -2.90 -16.87
N TRP A 216 1.80 -2.12 -17.15
CA TRP A 216 1.96 -1.43 -18.43
C TRP A 216 2.39 -2.36 -19.55
N PHE A 217 3.12 -3.42 -19.24
CA PHE A 217 3.57 -4.41 -20.21
C PHE A 217 3.91 -5.72 -19.51
N ASP A 218 3.87 -6.80 -20.26
CA ASP A 218 4.22 -8.13 -19.75
C ASP A 218 5.72 -8.23 -19.49
N ILE A 219 6.05 -8.70 -18.29
CA ILE A 219 7.40 -9.02 -17.86
C ILE A 219 7.57 -10.53 -18.08
N LEU A 220 8.40 -10.88 -19.06
CA LEU A 220 8.63 -12.26 -19.49
C LEU A 220 9.52 -13.01 -18.51
N SER A 221 10.52 -12.32 -17.97
CA SER A 221 11.42 -12.85 -16.95
C SER A 221 12.08 -11.72 -16.17
N PHE A 222 12.43 -11.97 -14.90
CA PHE A 222 13.33 -11.07 -14.18
C PHE A 222 14.76 -11.40 -14.60
N PRO A 223 15.54 -10.40 -15.05
CA PRO A 223 16.96 -10.63 -15.26
C PRO A 223 17.61 -10.98 -13.92
N GLY A 224 18.61 -11.86 -13.97
CA GLY A 224 19.51 -12.06 -12.83
C GLY A 224 20.42 -10.86 -12.63
N SER A 225 21.69 -11.10 -12.28
CA SER A 225 22.69 -10.03 -12.30
C SER A 225 22.81 -9.44 -13.71
N LEU A 226 22.45 -8.18 -13.87
CA LEU A 226 22.61 -7.44 -15.11
C LEU A 226 24.06 -6.94 -15.21
N ASP A 227 24.78 -7.40 -16.23
CA ASP A 227 25.93 -6.69 -16.74
C ASP A 227 25.41 -5.60 -17.68
N GLU A 228 25.56 -4.32 -17.31
CA GLU A 228 25.08 -3.18 -18.09
C GLU A 228 25.59 -3.21 -19.55
N SER A 229 26.76 -3.82 -19.80
CA SER A 229 27.32 -3.96 -21.15
C SER A 229 26.52 -4.91 -22.07
N GLN A 230 25.61 -5.71 -21.50
CA GLN A 230 24.75 -6.65 -22.24
C GLN A 230 23.35 -6.10 -22.50
N ILE A 231 23.00 -4.93 -21.97
CA ILE A 231 21.68 -4.33 -22.16
C ILE A 231 21.61 -3.77 -23.59
N ASN A 232 20.96 -4.53 -24.47
CA ASN A 232 20.62 -4.12 -25.83
C ASN A 232 19.18 -4.55 -26.14
N GLU A 233 18.63 -4.13 -27.29
CA GLU A 233 17.24 -4.45 -27.68
C GLU A 233 16.94 -5.95 -27.69
N THR A 234 17.90 -6.78 -28.11
CA THR A 234 17.74 -8.24 -28.11
C THR A 234 17.60 -8.76 -26.69
N PHE A 235 18.44 -8.31 -25.77
CA PHE A 235 18.33 -8.66 -24.35
C PHE A 235 16.99 -8.19 -23.77
N ILE A 236 16.60 -6.93 -24.02
CA ILE A 236 15.32 -6.39 -23.53
C ILE A 236 14.14 -7.22 -24.06
N SER A 237 14.17 -7.69 -25.31
CA SER A 237 13.10 -8.55 -25.85
C SER A 237 13.00 -9.93 -25.19
N THR A 238 14.01 -10.36 -24.43
CA THR A 238 13.94 -11.61 -23.64
C THR A 238 13.33 -11.42 -22.25
N ILE A 239 13.32 -10.18 -21.74
CA ILE A 239 12.80 -9.86 -20.41
C ILE A 239 11.44 -9.15 -20.47
N LEU A 240 11.14 -8.42 -21.54
CA LEU A 240 9.92 -7.63 -21.70
C LEU A 240 9.20 -7.94 -23.00
N ASN A 241 7.87 -7.86 -22.97
CA ASN A 241 7.07 -7.84 -24.19
C ASN A 241 7.11 -6.45 -24.85
N ILE A 242 7.97 -6.31 -25.86
CA ILE A 242 8.23 -5.03 -26.55
C ILE A 242 6.98 -4.45 -27.23
N ASP A 243 6.10 -5.29 -27.75
CA ASP A 243 4.89 -4.79 -28.43
C ASP A 243 3.95 -4.14 -27.42
N GLN A 244 3.80 -4.71 -26.23
CA GLN A 244 3.02 -4.10 -25.15
C GLN A 244 3.69 -2.85 -24.56
N VAL A 245 5.04 -2.80 -24.51
CA VAL A 245 5.76 -1.56 -24.17
C VAL A 245 5.39 -0.44 -25.14
N LYS A 246 5.38 -0.74 -26.45
CA LYS A 246 4.99 0.24 -27.47
C LYS A 246 3.52 0.64 -27.37
N GLU A 247 2.61 -0.29 -27.10
CA GLU A 247 1.19 0.01 -26.91
C GLU A 247 0.96 0.95 -25.71
N SER A 248 1.63 0.69 -24.59
CA SER A 248 1.55 1.57 -23.42
C SER A 248 2.20 2.92 -23.68
N ALA A 249 3.35 2.97 -24.36
CA ALA A 249 3.98 4.23 -24.76
C ALA A 249 3.07 5.05 -25.68
N GLU A 250 2.43 4.42 -26.66
CA GLU A 250 1.48 5.07 -27.58
C GLU A 250 0.29 5.68 -26.82
N TYR A 251 -0.25 4.96 -25.84
CA TYR A 251 -1.29 5.50 -24.98
C TYR A 251 -0.81 6.71 -24.16
N ILE A 252 0.39 6.67 -23.58
CA ILE A 252 0.98 7.83 -22.89
C ILE A 252 1.21 9.00 -23.87
N LEU A 253 1.65 8.74 -25.10
CA LEU A 253 1.81 9.76 -26.13
C LEU A 253 0.48 10.41 -26.51
N GLN A 254 -0.62 9.65 -26.53
CA GLN A 254 -1.96 10.21 -26.73
C GLN A 254 -2.37 11.14 -25.58
N LEU A 255 -2.02 10.80 -24.33
CA LEU A 255 -2.24 11.71 -23.20
C LEU A 255 -1.38 12.97 -23.32
N VAL A 256 -0.11 12.83 -23.69
CA VAL A 256 0.79 13.98 -23.93
C VAL A 256 0.19 14.91 -24.98
N GLU A 257 -0.23 14.37 -26.13
CA GLU A 257 -0.79 15.19 -27.21
C GLU A 257 -2.11 15.85 -26.80
N ARG A 258 -2.98 15.12 -26.09
CA ARG A 258 -4.23 15.67 -25.56
C ARG A 258 -3.97 16.85 -24.63
N GLU A 259 -3.07 16.70 -23.66
CA GLU A 259 -2.80 17.74 -22.67
C GLU A 259 -1.98 18.89 -23.25
N ARG A 260 -1.09 18.62 -24.23
CA ARG A 260 -0.38 19.63 -25.00
C ARG A 260 -1.34 20.60 -25.69
N LEU A 261 -2.46 20.11 -26.22
CA LEU A 261 -3.45 20.97 -26.88
C LEU A 261 -4.19 21.91 -25.91
N LEU A 262 -4.13 21.64 -24.60
CA LEU A 262 -4.82 22.42 -23.56
C LEU A 262 -3.93 23.49 -22.92
N VAL A 263 -2.61 23.32 -22.93
CA VAL A 263 -1.67 24.27 -22.32
C VAL A 263 -1.35 25.47 -23.25
N PRO A 264 -0.91 26.62 -22.71
CA PRO A 264 -0.68 27.84 -23.47
C PRO A 264 0.44 27.65 -24.51
N GLY A 265 0.20 28.12 -25.72
CA GLY A 265 1.14 27.95 -26.84
C GLY A 265 1.27 26.51 -27.33
N GLN A 266 0.52 25.57 -26.74
CA GLN A 266 0.53 24.14 -27.05
C GLN A 266 1.94 23.52 -27.09
N SER A 267 2.79 23.92 -26.14
CA SER A 267 4.20 23.49 -26.09
C SER A 267 4.37 22.16 -25.34
N TYR A 268 5.27 21.32 -25.84
CA TYR A 268 5.74 20.12 -25.13
C TYR A 268 6.57 20.46 -23.89
N ASP A 269 7.19 21.65 -23.83
CA ASP A 269 7.98 22.10 -22.66
C ASP A 269 7.13 22.28 -21.38
N ARG A 270 5.81 22.23 -21.53
CA ARG A 270 4.80 22.36 -20.47
C ARG A 270 4.23 21.01 -20.02
N ILE A 271 4.73 19.91 -20.58
CA ILE A 271 4.30 18.54 -20.27
C ILE A 271 5.45 17.78 -19.62
N PHE A 272 5.26 17.37 -18.37
CA PHE A 272 6.24 16.64 -17.58
C PHE A 272 5.83 15.18 -17.45
N LEU A 273 6.74 14.27 -17.76
CA LEU A 273 6.53 12.82 -17.59
C LEU A 273 7.31 12.33 -16.39
N GLY A 274 6.64 11.56 -15.52
CA GLY A 274 7.25 10.88 -14.40
C GLY A 274 6.69 9.47 -14.23
N GLY A 275 7.38 8.65 -13.45
CA GLY A 275 6.94 7.30 -13.14
C GLY A 275 7.85 6.63 -12.12
N ILE A 276 7.41 5.48 -11.62
CA ILE A 276 8.18 4.68 -10.68
C ILE A 276 8.21 3.20 -11.10
N SER A 277 9.40 2.61 -11.05
CA SER A 277 9.65 1.18 -11.31
C SER A 277 9.43 0.74 -12.76
N GLN A 278 8.21 0.35 -13.13
CA GLN A 278 7.87 -0.21 -14.45
C GLN A 278 7.62 0.92 -15.46
#